data_AF-A0A968UBX7-F1
#
_entry.id   AF-A0A968UBX7-F1
#
_cell.length_a   1.000
_cell.length_b   1.000
_cell.length_c   1.000
_cell.angle_alpha   90.00
_cell.angle_beta   90.00
_cell.angle_gamma   90.00
#
_symmetry.space_group_name_H-M   'P 1'
#
loop_
_entity.id
_entity.type
_entity.pdbx_description
1 polymer ?
#
loop_
_entity_poly.entity_id
_entity_poly.type
_entity_poly.pdbx_seq_one_letter_code
_entity_poly.pdbx_strand_id
1 'polypeptide(L)'
;MSSPTTIQALKDYLSRLQTLCQQANPSGLALQEPFLLAQQHFQSQILPLGEESSPALQPILTEMNRTLRLLAMDVAFLQAARQPLKAQQRQQQMGERLQQLLGFCEALSQAISNP
;
A
#
# COMPACT_ATOMS: atom_id res chain seq x y z
N MET A 1 -9.11 10.67 -15.25
CA MET A 1 -8.03 9.70 -15.57
C MET A 1 -8.65 8.32 -15.59
N SER A 2 -8.30 7.45 -16.53
CA SER A 2 -8.91 6.12 -16.65
C SER A 2 -8.52 5.23 -15.46
N SER A 3 -9.47 4.46 -14.91
CA SER A 3 -9.28 3.56 -13.76
C SER A 3 -8.07 2.59 -13.87
N PRO A 4 -7.69 2.06 -15.05
CA PRO A 4 -6.51 1.22 -15.16
C PRO A 4 -5.20 1.95 -14.84
N THR A 5 -5.09 3.23 -15.24
CA THR A 5 -3.89 4.04 -15.02
C THR A 5 -3.75 4.43 -13.55
N THR A 6 -4.86 4.67 -12.85
CA THR A 6 -4.82 5.03 -11.42
C THR A 6 -4.39 3.84 -10.56
N ILE A 7 -4.87 2.62 -10.86
CA ILE A 7 -4.46 1.41 -10.13
C ILE A 7 -2.99 1.09 -10.39
N GLN A 8 -2.52 1.23 -11.64
CA GLN A 8 -1.11 0.99 -11.96
C GLN A 8 -0.19 1.95 -11.18
N ALA A 9 -0.53 3.24 -11.12
CA ALA A 9 0.26 4.20 -10.34
C ALA A 9 0.35 3.82 -8.85
N LEU A 10 -0.74 3.32 -8.26
CA LEU A 10 -0.71 2.80 -6.88
C LEU A 10 0.25 1.60 -6.76
N LYS A 11 0.18 0.65 -7.70
CA LYS A 11 1.08 -0.52 -7.73
C LYS A 11 2.55 -0.10 -7.80
N ASP A 12 2.87 0.94 -8.57
CA ASP A 12 4.23 1.43 -8.72
C ASP A 12 4.76 2.01 -7.40
N TYR A 13 3.95 2.82 -6.68
CA TYR A 13 4.32 3.34 -5.36
C TYR A 13 4.54 2.21 -4.34
N LEU A 14 3.65 1.21 -4.32
CA LEU A 14 3.75 0.06 -3.41
C LEU A 14 4.96 -0.83 -3.73
N SER A 15 5.27 -1.05 -5.01
CA SER A 15 6.42 -1.85 -5.45
C SER A 15 7.74 -1.16 -5.11
N ARG A 16 7.79 0.17 -5.26
CA ARG A 16 8.94 0.97 -4.81
C ARG A 16 9.13 0.85 -3.30
N LEU A 17 8.04 0.95 -2.54
CA LEU A 17 8.08 0.79 -1.08
C LEU A 17 8.54 -0.61 -0.67
N GLN A 18 8.10 -1.66 -1.37
CA GLN A 18 8.54 -3.04 -1.16
C GLN A 18 10.03 -3.23 -1.44
N THR A 19 10.52 -2.67 -2.55
CA THR A 19 11.94 -2.73 -2.91
C THR A 19 12.82 -2.08 -1.85
N LEU A 20 12.43 -0.90 -1.36
CA LEU A 20 13.14 -0.19 -0.29
C LEU A 20 13.07 -0.96 1.03
N CYS A 21 11.91 -1.56 1.33
CA CYS A 21 11.71 -2.33 2.54
C CYS A 21 12.60 -3.58 2.57
N GLN A 22 12.84 -4.23 1.44
CA GLN A 22 13.65 -5.45 1.35
C GLN A 22 15.17 -5.22 1.40
N GLN A 23 15.64 -3.97 1.45
CA GLN A 23 17.06 -3.67 1.58
C GLN A 23 17.62 -4.15 2.92
N ALA A 24 18.93 -4.42 2.97
CA ALA A 24 19.59 -4.94 4.18
C ALA A 24 19.49 -3.99 5.40
N ASN A 25 19.41 -2.68 5.16
CA ASN A 25 19.24 -1.66 6.19
C ASN A 25 18.21 -0.63 5.70
N PRO A 26 16.91 -0.94 5.80
CA PRO A 26 15.87 -0.04 5.29
C PRO A 26 15.84 1.25 6.12
N SER A 27 15.96 2.39 5.45
CA SER A 27 15.81 3.70 6.09
C SER A 27 14.34 4.04 6.25
N GLY A 28 13.86 4.22 7.49
CA GLY A 28 12.50 4.67 7.75
C GLY A 28 12.15 5.98 7.04
N LEU A 29 13.10 6.91 6.93
CA LEU A 29 12.94 8.15 6.17
C LEU A 29 12.77 7.89 4.66
N ALA A 30 13.55 6.96 4.09
CA ALA A 30 13.44 6.61 2.67
C ALA A 30 12.12 5.90 2.34
N LEU A 31 11.52 5.22 3.32
CA LEU A 31 10.21 4.56 3.18
C LEU A 31 9.03 5.52 3.32
N GLN A 32 9.22 6.65 4.01
CA GLN A 32 8.15 7.59 4.33
C GLN A 32 7.57 8.26 3.07
N GLU A 33 8.42 8.78 2.20
CA GLU A 33 7.98 9.44 0.95
C GLU A 33 7.13 8.51 0.06
N PRO A 34 7.60 7.32 -0.36
CA PRO A 34 6.80 6.43 -1.20
C PRO A 34 5.53 5.93 -0.49
N PHE A 35 5.55 5.78 0.83
CA PHE A 35 4.35 5.47 1.60
C PHE A 35 3.32 6.61 1.54
N LEU A 36 3.73 7.87 1.73
CA LEU A 36 2.84 9.03 1.67
C LEU A 36 2.24 9.21 0.27
N LEU A 37 3.03 8.98 -0.78
CA LEU A 37 2.54 8.99 -2.16
C LEU A 37 1.50 7.90 -2.40
N ALA A 38 1.77 6.66 -1.96
CA ALA A 38 0.79 5.57 -2.06
C ALA A 38 -0.50 5.87 -1.30
N GLN A 39 -0.40 6.39 -0.07
CA GLN A 39 -1.55 6.72 0.76
C GLN A 39 -2.38 7.86 0.16
N GLN A 40 -1.74 8.95 -0.27
CA GLN A 40 -2.42 10.08 -0.91
C GLN A 40 -3.10 9.66 -2.20
N HIS A 41 -2.41 8.89 -3.03
CA HIS A 41 -2.95 8.41 -4.30
C HIS A 41 -4.15 7.49 -4.08
N PHE A 42 -4.08 6.59 -3.09
CA PHE A 42 -5.23 5.75 -2.72
C PHE A 42 -6.44 6.60 -2.31
N GLN A 43 -6.24 7.57 -1.40
CA GLN A 43 -7.34 8.39 -0.87
C GLN A 43 -7.98 9.28 -1.95
N SER A 44 -7.17 9.85 -2.85
CA SER A 44 -7.65 10.83 -3.82
C SER A 44 -8.10 10.23 -5.16
N GLN A 45 -7.56 9.08 -5.57
CA GLN A 45 -7.81 8.51 -6.90
C GLN A 45 -8.45 7.12 -6.88
N ILE A 46 -8.30 6.34 -5.81
CA ILE A 46 -8.78 4.95 -5.75
C ILE A 46 -10.04 4.83 -4.90
N LEU A 47 -10.04 5.43 -3.71
CA LEU A 47 -11.20 5.37 -2.81
C LEU A 47 -12.49 5.91 -3.45
N PRO A 48 -12.48 7.05 -4.19
CA PRO A 48 -13.68 7.56 -4.86
C PRO A 48 -14.25 6.61 -5.92
N LEU A 49 -13.43 5.70 -6.49
CA LEU A 49 -13.94 4.71 -7.44
C LEU A 49 -14.99 3.82 -6.78
N GLY A 50 -14.90 3.54 -5.48
CA GLY A 50 -15.90 2.72 -4.77
C GLY A 50 -17.22 3.42 -4.49
N GLU A 51 -17.22 4.75 -4.51
CA GLU A 51 -18.43 5.56 -4.35
C GLU A 51 -19.17 5.69 -5.69
N GLU A 52 -18.42 5.77 -6.78
CA GLU A 52 -18.94 5.92 -8.15
C GLU A 52 -19.19 4.58 -8.88
N SER A 53 -18.71 3.46 -8.33
CA SER A 53 -18.78 2.13 -8.98
C SER A 53 -19.62 1.11 -8.21
N SER A 54 -19.69 -0.12 -8.73
CA SER A 54 -20.45 -1.24 -8.16
C SER A 54 -20.15 -1.48 -6.67
N PRO A 55 -21.18 -1.80 -5.84
CA PRO A 55 -21.00 -2.18 -4.44
C PRO A 55 -19.99 -3.32 -4.22
N ALA A 56 -19.72 -4.12 -5.27
CA ALA A 56 -18.71 -5.17 -5.27
C ALA A 56 -17.28 -4.67 -4.96
N LEU A 57 -16.97 -3.39 -5.19
CA LEU A 57 -15.64 -2.83 -4.92
C LEU A 57 -15.43 -2.43 -3.45
N GLN A 58 -16.50 -2.14 -2.70
CA GLN A 58 -16.41 -1.64 -1.32
C GLN A 58 -15.63 -2.55 -0.36
N PRO A 59 -15.81 -3.90 -0.38
CA PRO A 59 -15.03 -4.79 0.48
C PRO A 59 -13.52 -4.69 0.21
N ILE A 60 -13.13 -4.66 -1.07
CA ILE A 60 -11.71 -4.55 -1.48
C ILE A 60 -11.13 -3.22 -0.98
N LEU A 61 -11.82 -2.12 -1.23
CA LEU A 61 -11.37 -0.77 -0.82
C LEU A 61 -11.30 -0.61 0.70
N THR A 62 -12.22 -1.24 1.44
CA THR A 62 -12.20 -1.25 2.90
C THR A 62 -10.94 -1.94 3.43
N GLU A 63 -10.62 -3.11 2.90
CA GLU A 63 -9.43 -3.87 3.31
C GLU A 63 -8.13 -3.19 2.87
N MET A 64 -8.09 -2.55 1.70
CA MET A 64 -6.97 -1.71 1.27
C MET A 64 -6.73 -0.55 2.25
N ASN A 65 -7.79 0.19 2.62
CA ASN A 65 -7.69 1.29 3.56
C ASN A 65 -7.19 0.82 4.93
N ARG A 66 -7.73 -0.30 5.43
CA ARG A 66 -7.27 -0.93 6.67
C ARG A 66 -5.78 -1.28 6.60
N THR A 67 -5.36 -1.92 5.52
CA THR A 67 -3.98 -2.38 5.35
C THR A 67 -3.01 -1.21 5.22
N LEU A 68 -3.38 -0.13 4.52
CA LEU A 68 -2.61 1.11 4.46
C LEU A 68 -2.43 1.77 5.83
N ARG A 69 -3.46 1.76 6.69
CA ARG A 69 -3.35 2.29 8.06
C ARG A 69 -2.37 1.49 8.91
N LEU A 70 -2.39 0.16 8.78
CA LEU A 70 -1.44 -0.70 9.50
C LEU A 70 -0.01 -0.51 8.97
N LEU A 71 0.15 -0.38 7.65
CA LEU A 71 1.44 -0.07 7.02
C LEU A 71 2.00 1.27 7.49
N ALA A 72 1.15 2.28 7.72
CA ALA A 72 1.56 3.56 8.29
C ALA A 72 2.21 3.38 9.68
N MET A 73 1.62 2.53 10.52
CA MET A 73 2.17 2.22 11.84
C MET A 73 3.52 1.53 11.72
N ASP A 74 3.66 0.57 10.80
CA ASP A 74 4.91 -0.15 10.62
C ASP A 74 6.04 0.75 10.11
N VAL A 75 5.76 1.68 9.19
CA VAL A 75 6.73 2.70 8.73
C VAL A 75 7.19 3.57 9.91
N ALA A 76 6.26 4.07 10.72
CA ALA A 76 6.58 4.89 11.88
C ALA A 76 7.39 4.11 12.94
N PHE A 77 7.03 2.84 13.20
CA PHE A 77 7.75 1.99 14.14
C PHE A 77 9.15 1.63 13.65
N LEU A 78 9.32 1.37 12.36
CA LEU A 78 10.63 1.10 11.78
C LEU A 78 11.54 2.34 11.89
N GLN A 79 10.99 3.53 11.65
CA GLN A 79 11.73 4.79 11.83
C GLN A 79 12.17 5.02 13.30
N ALA A 80 11.34 4.63 14.26
CA ALA A 80 11.65 4.77 15.69
C ALA A 80 12.49 3.60 16.26
N ALA A 81 12.67 2.51 15.51
CA ALA A 81 13.34 1.31 15.98
C ALA A 81 14.84 1.54 16.18
N ARG A 82 15.32 1.33 17.42
CA ARG A 82 16.75 1.40 17.78
C ARG A 82 17.41 0.03 17.92
N GLN A 83 16.61 -1.04 17.94
CA GLN A 83 17.07 -2.42 18.10
C GLN A 83 16.95 -3.18 16.77
N PRO A 84 18.05 -3.77 16.24
CA PRO A 84 18.05 -4.45 14.95
C PRO A 84 16.99 -5.56 14.82
N LEU A 85 16.81 -6.38 15.87
CA LEU A 85 15.83 -7.46 15.88
C LEU A 85 14.38 -6.94 15.70
N LYS A 86 14.04 -5.82 16.34
CA LYS A 86 12.73 -5.18 16.19
C LYS A 86 12.57 -4.57 14.80
N ALA A 87 13.65 -4.03 14.22
CA ALA A 87 13.61 -3.51 12.85
C ALA A 87 13.36 -4.63 11.84
N GLN A 88 14.02 -5.79 11.99
CA GLN A 88 13.83 -6.94 11.10
C GLN A 88 12.41 -7.52 11.18
N GLN A 89 11.84 -7.64 12.39
CA GLN A 89 10.45 -8.07 12.56
C GLN A 89 9.47 -7.10 11.89
N ARG A 90 9.71 -5.79 12.00
CA ARG A 90 8.88 -4.77 11.34
C ARG A 90 9.03 -4.80 9.83
N GLN A 91 10.24 -4.99 9.32
CA GLN A 91 10.51 -5.16 7.90
C GLN A 91 9.73 -6.35 7.32
N GLN A 92 9.68 -7.48 8.02
CA GLN A 92 8.88 -8.63 7.61
C GLN A 92 7.39 -8.30 7.55
N GLN A 93 6.84 -7.69 8.61
CA GLN A 93 5.42 -7.31 8.67
C GLN A 93 5.05 -6.32 7.55
N MET A 94 5.92 -5.35 7.27
CA MET A 94 5.75 -4.43 6.14
C MET A 94 5.71 -5.20 4.81
N GLY A 95 6.63 -6.15 4.60
CA GLY A 95 6.66 -6.98 3.40
C GLY A 95 5.35 -7.74 3.17
N GLU A 96 4.81 -8.36 4.21
CA GLU A 96 3.52 -9.08 4.16
C GLU A 96 2.36 -8.14 3.81
N ARG A 97 2.29 -6.94 4.41
CA ARG A 97 1.25 -5.95 4.09
C ARG A 97 1.36 -5.40 2.68
N LEU A 98 2.57 -5.19 2.19
CA LEU A 98 2.80 -4.71 0.83
C LEU A 98 2.37 -5.76 -0.19
N GLN A 99 2.63 -7.03 0.08
CA GLN A 99 2.14 -8.13 -0.75
C GLN A 99 0.60 -8.19 -0.76
N GLN A 100 -0.05 -8.02 0.39
CA GLN A 100 -1.52 -7.93 0.47
C GLN A 100 -2.07 -6.77 -0.35
N LEU A 101 -1.48 -5.58 -0.23
CA LEU A 101 -1.91 -4.39 -0.99
C LEU A 101 -1.74 -4.56 -2.49
N LEU A 102 -0.65 -5.18 -2.94
CA LEU A 102 -0.45 -5.50 -4.35
C LEU A 102 -1.51 -6.49 -4.85
N GLY A 103 -1.83 -7.52 -4.07
CA GLY A 103 -2.92 -8.46 -4.38
C GLY A 103 -4.29 -7.77 -4.45
N PHE A 104 -4.57 -6.81 -3.58
CA PHE A 104 -5.80 -6.02 -3.66
C PHE A 104 -5.84 -5.12 -4.90
N CYS A 105 -4.71 -4.58 -5.35
CA CYS A 105 -4.65 -3.81 -6.60
C CYS A 105 -5.02 -4.70 -7.81
N GLU A 106 -4.59 -5.96 -7.81
CA GLU A 106 -4.96 -6.92 -8.86
C GLU A 106 -6.45 -7.26 -8.81
N ALA A 107 -6.97 -7.58 -7.62
CA ALA A 107 -8.40 -7.84 -7.43
C ALA A 107 -9.28 -6.66 -7.85
N LEU A 108 -8.88 -5.44 -7.49
CA LEU A 108 -9.56 -4.21 -7.86
C LEU A 108 -9.54 -4.00 -9.39
N SER A 109 -8.39 -4.21 -10.04
CA SER A 109 -8.26 -4.10 -11.50
C SER A 109 -9.17 -5.09 -12.22
N GLN A 110 -9.25 -6.33 -11.73
CA GLN A 110 -10.10 -7.37 -12.29
C GLN A 110 -11.58 -7.03 -12.12
N ALA A 111 -11.98 -6.58 -10.93
CA ALA A 111 -13.37 -6.24 -10.62
C ALA A 111 -13.87 -5.02 -11.43
N ILE A 112 -12.99 -4.08 -11.76
CA ILE A 112 -13.35 -2.93 -12.62
C ILE A 112 -13.42 -3.33 -14.10
N SER A 113 -12.57 -4.26 -14.53
CA SER A 113 -12.51 -4.70 -15.94
C SER A 113 -13.61 -5.69 -16.31
N ASN A 114 -14.21 -6.36 -15.33
CA ASN A 114 -15.28 -7.33 -15.51
C ASN A 114 -16.46 -6.97 -14.59
N PRO A 115 -17.24 -5.92 -14.95
CA PRO A 115 -18.26 -5.31 -14.10
C PRO A 115 -19.47 -6.20 -13.80
#